data_AF-A0A9D2D563-F1
#
_entry.id   AF-A0A9D2D563-F1
#
_cell.length_a   1.000
_cell.length_b   1.000
_cell.length_c   1.000
_cell.angle_alpha   90.00
_cell.angle_beta   90.00
_cell.angle_gamma   90.00
#
_symmetry.space_group_name_H-M   'P 1'
#
loop_
_entity.id
_entity.type
_entity.pdbx_description
1 polymer ?
#
loop_
_entity_poly.entity_id
_entity_poly.type
_entity_poly.pdbx_seq_one_letter_code
_entity_poly.pdbx_strand_id
1 'polypeptide(L)'
;LVINLILPCNIIRSFMIEFSKDTLIGFADIFIISLLIQAGCVILGRLSYRKQPVQRRKCLQYGFICSNAGFLGNPVAEGVFGSMGLALASIYLIPQRVMMWSSGLAIFSGTTDRKAILKKVLTHPCIIACEIGLLLMFTQVQLPDFLEKTLDSLSNCNTALSMLVIGMILAEIKVKELADRELITYTIMRLVVIPAVILVPCLLLKLPDLVTGVSVLLAGMPAGATTSILASKYHCDEKFGTKLVVFSTAFSLITIPVWSMLLT
;
A
#
# COMPACT_ATOMS: atom_id res chain seq x y z
N LEU A 1 2.41 3.75 -16.77
CA LEU A 1 1.31 4.71 -16.98
C LEU A 1 0.55 4.98 -15.67
N VAL A 2 -0.07 3.97 -15.06
CA VAL A 2 -0.90 4.11 -13.85
C VAL A 2 -0.17 4.81 -12.69
N ILE A 3 1.06 4.40 -12.37
CA ILE A 3 1.80 4.93 -11.20
C ILE A 3 2.43 6.30 -11.42
N ASN A 4 2.82 6.60 -12.67
CA ASN A 4 3.60 7.79 -12.97
C ASN A 4 2.74 8.98 -13.40
N LEU A 5 1.49 8.73 -13.78
CA LEU A 5 0.60 9.77 -14.32
C LEU A 5 -0.76 9.75 -13.60
N ILE A 6 -1.43 8.60 -13.62
CA ILE A 6 -2.84 8.51 -13.22
C ILE A 6 -3.00 8.59 -11.71
N LEU A 7 -2.24 7.79 -10.95
CA LEU A 7 -2.24 7.86 -9.49
C LEU A 7 -1.81 9.25 -8.99
N PRO A 8 -0.72 9.88 -9.44
CA PRO A 8 -0.35 11.24 -9.04
C PRO A 8 -1.46 12.27 -9.28
N CYS A 9 -2.08 12.28 -10.48
CA CYS A 9 -3.19 13.18 -10.79
C CYS A 9 -4.40 12.91 -9.88
N ASN A 10 -4.69 11.64 -9.62
CA ASN A 10 -5.80 11.26 -8.77
C ASN A 10 -5.57 11.62 -7.30
N ILE A 11 -4.34 11.49 -6.81
CA ILE A 11 -3.93 11.93 -5.48
C ILE A 11 -4.10 13.45 -5.36
N ILE A 12 -3.65 14.23 -6.33
CA ILE A 12 -3.83 15.69 -6.33
C ILE A 12 -5.32 16.04 -6.25
N ARG A 13 -6.16 15.39 -7.08
CA ARG A 13 -7.61 15.54 -7.04
C ARG A 13 -8.19 15.18 -5.67
N SER A 14 -7.71 14.11 -5.04
CA SER A 14 -8.23 13.65 -3.74
C SER A 14 -8.03 14.66 -2.61
N PHE A 15 -7.04 15.55 -2.73
CA PHE A 15 -6.76 16.61 -1.77
C PHE A 15 -7.48 17.92 -2.09
N MET A 16 -8.23 18.01 -3.20
CA MET A 16 -9.11 19.15 -3.51
C MET A 16 -10.42 19.07 -2.71
N ILE A 17 -10.27 19.05 -1.39
CA ILE A 17 -11.36 19.02 -0.42
C ILE A 17 -11.28 20.27 0.46
N GLU A 18 -12.39 20.67 1.06
CA GLU A 18 -12.39 21.79 2.00
C GLU A 18 -11.49 21.49 3.19
N PHE A 19 -10.61 22.45 3.52
CA PHE A 19 -9.75 22.34 4.67
C PHE A 19 -10.58 22.38 5.96
N SER A 20 -10.55 21.29 6.72
CA SER A 20 -11.15 21.23 8.05
C SER A 20 -10.13 20.73 9.08
N LYS A 21 -10.28 21.16 10.34
CA LYS A 21 -9.44 20.67 11.44
C LYS A 21 -9.57 19.16 11.63
N ASP A 22 -10.76 18.61 11.40
CA ASP A 22 -11.04 17.18 11.53
C ASP A 22 -10.33 16.37 10.45
N THR A 23 -10.25 16.89 9.21
CA THR A 23 -9.45 16.29 8.13
C THR A 23 -7.97 16.23 8.49
N LEU A 24 -7.42 17.30 9.08
CA LEU A 24 -6.01 17.35 9.47
C LEU A 24 -5.70 16.37 10.62
N ILE A 25 -6.61 16.23 11.58
CA ILE A 25 -6.51 15.25 12.66
C ILE A 25 -6.53 13.83 12.07
N GLY A 26 -7.46 13.53 11.15
CA GLY A 26 -7.50 12.22 10.49
C GLY A 26 -6.23 11.90 9.68
N PHE A 27 -5.61 12.91 9.06
CA PHE A 27 -4.33 12.78 8.38
C PHE A 27 -3.17 12.48 9.35
N ALA A 28 -3.15 13.13 10.50
CA ALA A 28 -2.16 12.85 11.55
C ALA A 28 -2.37 11.45 12.14
N ASP A 29 -3.61 11.07 12.44
CA ASP A 29 -3.96 9.76 12.98
C ASP A 29 -3.54 8.65 12.03
N ILE A 30 -3.89 8.74 10.74
CA ILE A 30 -3.51 7.70 9.78
C ILE A 30 -2.00 7.63 9.58
N PHE A 31 -1.31 8.76 9.65
CA PHE A 31 0.15 8.79 9.57
C PHE A 31 0.78 8.06 10.77
N ILE A 32 0.31 8.32 11.99
CA ILE A 32 0.78 7.66 13.21
C ILE A 32 0.46 6.16 13.18
N ILE A 33 -0.77 5.80 12.83
CA ILE A 33 -1.22 4.41 12.69
C ILE A 33 -0.36 3.68 11.67
N SER A 34 -0.11 4.29 10.51
CA SER A 34 0.75 3.70 9.48
C SER A 34 2.18 3.48 9.99
N LEU A 35 2.76 4.41 10.75
CA LEU A 35 4.08 4.23 11.38
C LEU A 35 4.09 3.03 12.35
N LEU A 36 3.06 2.91 13.19
CA LEU A 36 2.91 1.81 14.15
C LEU A 36 2.75 0.47 13.43
N ILE A 37 1.92 0.42 12.38
CA ILE A 37 1.73 -0.78 11.56
C ILE A 37 3.04 -1.18 10.91
N GLN A 38 3.79 -0.24 10.34
CA GLN A 38 5.06 -0.55 9.72
C GLN A 38 6.10 -1.06 10.72
N ALA A 39 6.19 -0.44 11.90
CA ALA A 39 7.04 -0.94 12.98
C ALA A 39 6.64 -2.36 13.41
N GLY A 40 5.33 -2.61 13.57
CA GLY A 40 4.77 -3.93 13.89
C GLY A 40 5.08 -4.97 12.82
N CYS A 41 4.90 -4.65 11.54
CA CYS A 41 5.21 -5.52 10.40
C CYS A 41 6.71 -5.88 10.32
N VAL A 42 7.61 -4.93 10.62
CA VAL A 42 9.06 -5.19 10.71
C VAL A 42 9.37 -6.17 11.85
N ILE A 43 8.77 -5.97 13.02
CA ILE A 43 8.98 -6.83 14.19
C ILE A 43 8.41 -8.23 13.94
N LEU A 44 7.15 -8.33 13.49
CA LEU A 44 6.49 -9.59 13.19
C LEU A 44 7.19 -10.36 12.07
N GLY A 45 7.65 -9.68 11.03
CA GLY A 45 8.44 -10.29 9.95
C GLY A 45 9.78 -10.83 10.46
N ARG A 46 10.46 -10.12 11.37
CA ARG A 46 11.72 -10.58 11.99
C ARG A 46 11.53 -11.78 12.90
N LEU A 47 10.47 -11.79 13.70
CA LEU A 47 10.20 -12.86 14.67
C LEU A 47 9.66 -14.13 14.00
N SER A 48 8.69 -14.00 13.10
CA SER A 48 7.95 -15.14 12.53
C SER A 48 8.81 -16.01 11.60
N TYR A 49 9.78 -15.42 10.89
CA TYR A 49 10.57 -16.13 9.87
C TYR A 49 12.03 -16.37 10.27
N ARG A 50 12.37 -16.25 11.56
CA ARG A 50 13.75 -16.41 12.05
C ARG A 50 14.38 -17.76 11.70
N LYS A 51 13.56 -18.81 11.57
CA LYS A 51 13.98 -20.20 11.29
C LYS A 51 14.01 -20.58 9.79
N GLN A 52 13.63 -19.67 8.89
CA GLN A 52 13.58 -19.93 7.45
C GLN A 52 14.96 -19.73 6.78
N PRO A 53 15.26 -20.44 5.68
CA PRO A 53 16.53 -20.27 4.96
C PRO A 53 16.65 -18.84 4.43
N VAL A 54 17.88 -18.32 4.46
CA VAL A 54 18.18 -16.88 4.32
C VAL A 54 17.54 -16.24 3.08
N GLN A 55 17.55 -16.93 1.93
CA GLN A 55 16.98 -16.40 0.68
C GLN A 55 15.45 -16.28 0.73
N ARG A 56 14.74 -17.29 1.25
CA ARG A 56 13.28 -17.24 1.44
C ARG A 56 12.87 -16.27 2.54
N ARG A 57 13.64 -16.22 3.63
CA ARG A 57 13.43 -15.28 4.74
C ARG A 57 13.44 -13.83 4.27
N LYS A 58 14.37 -13.45 3.39
CA LYS A 58 14.43 -12.10 2.82
C LYS A 58 13.15 -11.74 2.06
N CYS A 59 12.65 -12.64 1.21
CA CYS A 59 11.40 -12.45 0.47
C CYS A 59 10.17 -12.34 1.40
N LEU A 60 10.08 -13.19 2.43
CA LEU A 60 8.98 -13.16 3.40
C LEU A 60 9.00 -11.91 4.29
N GLN A 61 10.18 -11.52 4.79
CA GLN A 61 10.36 -10.32 5.61
C GLN A 61 10.08 -9.05 4.82
N TYR A 62 10.61 -8.94 3.61
CA TYR A 62 10.30 -7.82 2.73
C TYR A 62 8.82 -7.81 2.37
N GLY A 63 8.25 -8.98 2.11
CA GLY A 63 6.81 -9.17 1.94
C GLY A 63 6.06 -8.45 3.04
N PHE A 64 6.25 -8.79 4.32
CA PHE A 64 5.59 -8.16 5.47
C PHE A 64 5.72 -6.63 5.53
N ILE A 65 6.89 -6.10 5.17
CA ILE A 65 7.17 -4.65 5.22
C ILE A 65 6.52 -3.92 4.04
N CYS A 66 6.54 -4.53 2.85
CA CYS A 66 6.08 -3.92 1.62
C CYS A 66 4.81 -4.60 1.12
N SER A 67 3.65 -4.06 1.49
CA SER A 67 2.37 -4.47 0.92
C SER A 67 2.16 -3.84 -0.45
N ASN A 68 1.20 -4.37 -1.21
CA ASN A 68 0.76 -3.80 -2.47
C ASN A 68 -0.23 -2.64 -2.29
N ALA A 69 -0.25 -2.01 -1.11
CA ALA A 69 -1.15 -0.90 -0.81
C ALA A 69 -1.06 0.25 -1.82
N GLY A 70 0.12 0.49 -2.42
CA GLY A 70 0.27 1.54 -3.42
C GLY A 70 -0.36 1.23 -4.79
N PHE A 71 -0.33 -0.03 -5.23
CA PHE A 71 -0.80 -0.40 -6.57
C PHE A 71 -2.22 -0.95 -6.56
N LEU A 72 -2.55 -1.78 -5.56
CA LEU A 72 -3.90 -2.35 -5.38
C LEU A 72 -4.70 -1.60 -4.32
N GLY A 73 -4.05 -1.12 -3.26
CA GLY A 73 -4.76 -0.48 -2.15
C GLY A 73 -5.36 0.88 -2.51
N ASN A 74 -4.61 1.78 -3.15
CA ASN A 74 -5.09 3.09 -3.56
C ASN A 74 -6.39 3.06 -4.38
N PRO A 75 -6.49 2.29 -5.48
CA PRO A 75 -7.72 2.28 -6.25
C PRO A 75 -8.88 1.57 -5.54
N VAL A 76 -8.61 0.59 -4.69
CA VAL A 76 -9.66 -0.03 -3.87
C VAL A 76 -10.15 0.95 -2.81
N ALA A 77 -9.25 1.68 -2.14
CA ALA A 77 -9.60 2.71 -1.17
C ALA A 77 -10.43 3.82 -1.81
N GLU A 78 -10.08 4.26 -3.02
CA GLU A 78 -10.90 5.19 -3.78
C GLU A 78 -12.27 4.61 -4.15
N GLY A 79 -12.32 3.37 -4.63
CA GLY A 79 -13.57 2.73 -5.04
C GLY A 79 -14.54 2.49 -3.89
N VAL A 80 -14.04 2.22 -2.68
CA VAL A 80 -14.84 1.93 -1.49
C VAL A 80 -15.16 3.18 -0.68
N PHE A 81 -14.17 4.06 -0.48
CA PHE A 81 -14.24 5.19 0.44
C PHE A 81 -14.19 6.57 -0.27
N GLY A 82 -14.18 6.59 -1.61
CA GLY A 82 -14.15 7.80 -2.41
C GLY A 82 -12.82 8.56 -2.36
N SER A 83 -12.87 9.84 -2.74
CA SER A 83 -11.70 10.73 -2.78
C SER A 83 -11.03 10.88 -1.41
N MET A 84 -11.79 11.01 -0.33
CA MET A 84 -11.22 11.11 1.02
C MET A 84 -10.44 9.86 1.43
N GLY A 85 -10.93 8.67 1.06
CA GLY A 85 -10.21 7.41 1.26
C GLY A 85 -8.87 7.37 0.52
N LEU A 86 -8.83 7.88 -0.71
CA LEU A 86 -7.60 7.98 -1.50
C LEU A 86 -6.60 8.98 -0.89
N ALA A 87 -7.07 10.12 -0.37
CA ALA A 87 -6.23 11.10 0.30
C ALA A 87 -5.57 10.49 1.55
N LEU A 88 -6.37 9.83 2.39
CA LEU A 88 -5.90 9.08 3.55
C LEU A 88 -4.91 7.97 3.16
N ALA A 89 -5.21 7.20 2.11
CA ALA A 89 -4.32 6.16 1.60
C ALA A 89 -2.98 6.70 1.12
N SER A 90 -2.98 7.88 0.51
CA SER A 90 -1.76 8.55 0.04
C SER A 90 -0.81 8.89 1.19
N ILE A 91 -1.37 9.36 2.32
CA ILE A 91 -0.61 9.65 3.53
C ILE A 91 -0.11 8.35 4.19
N TYR A 92 -0.95 7.33 4.29
CA TYR A 92 -0.58 6.00 4.80
C TYR A 92 0.63 5.41 4.06
N LEU A 93 0.74 5.67 2.76
CA LEU A 93 1.83 5.16 1.94
C LEU A 93 3.18 5.86 2.18
N ILE A 94 3.22 7.04 2.80
CA ILE A 94 4.47 7.78 3.01
C ILE A 94 5.43 6.95 3.89
N PRO A 95 5.05 6.52 5.12
CA PRO A 95 5.93 5.70 5.94
C PRO A 95 6.24 4.34 5.31
N GLN A 96 5.27 3.75 4.60
CA GLN A 96 5.49 2.50 3.86
C GLN A 96 6.58 2.64 2.80
N ARG A 97 6.58 3.72 2.03
CA ARG A 97 7.60 3.99 1.00
C ARG A 97 8.96 4.24 1.62
N VAL A 98 9.03 4.98 2.74
CA VAL A 98 10.28 5.17 3.49
C VAL A 98 10.83 3.83 3.96
N MET A 99 10.01 2.97 4.54
CA MET A 99 10.41 1.64 5.02
C MET A 99 10.82 0.71 3.89
N MET A 100 10.13 0.77 2.75
CA MET A 100 10.44 0.01 1.54
C MET A 100 11.85 0.31 1.03
N TRP A 101 12.19 1.59 0.88
CA TRP A 101 13.51 1.99 0.36
C TRP A 101 14.63 1.90 1.41
N SER A 102 14.29 1.96 2.70
CA SER A 102 15.26 1.81 3.79
C SER A 102 15.43 0.35 4.22
N SER A 103 14.59 -0.12 5.15
CA SER A 103 14.65 -1.45 5.73
C SER A 103 14.43 -2.56 4.69
N GLY A 104 13.51 -2.35 3.74
CA GLY A 104 13.20 -3.30 2.69
C GLY A 104 14.38 -3.52 1.76
N LEU A 105 14.96 -2.44 1.25
CA LEU A 105 16.16 -2.52 0.41
C LEU A 105 17.35 -3.11 1.18
N ALA A 106 17.56 -2.69 2.44
CA ALA A 106 18.65 -3.19 3.28
C ALA A 106 18.60 -4.70 3.52
N ILE A 107 17.41 -5.32 3.56
CA ILE A 107 17.24 -6.78 3.65
C ILE A 107 17.86 -7.47 2.43
N PHE A 108 17.77 -6.86 1.25
CA PHE A 108 18.30 -7.40 0.01
C PHE A 108 19.76 -6.99 -0.27
N SER A 109 20.09 -5.70 -0.13
CA SER A 109 21.39 -5.13 -0.49
C SER A 109 22.44 -5.18 0.63
N GLY A 110 22.03 -5.35 1.89
CA GLY A 110 22.93 -5.24 3.05
C GLY A 110 23.45 -3.81 3.32
N THR A 111 23.10 -2.84 2.49
CA THR A 111 23.56 -1.45 2.58
C THR A 111 22.39 -0.49 2.68
N THR A 112 22.49 0.50 3.58
CA THR A 112 21.47 1.54 3.78
C THR A 112 22.09 2.89 3.50
N ASP A 113 21.90 3.43 2.31
CA ASP A 113 22.31 4.80 2.00
C ASP A 113 21.17 5.78 2.29
N ARG A 114 21.23 6.44 3.45
CA ARG A 114 20.18 7.37 3.92
C ARG A 114 19.94 8.53 2.95
N LYS A 115 20.97 9.04 2.26
CA LYS A 115 20.81 10.14 1.29
C LYS A 115 20.10 9.66 0.04
N ALA A 116 20.47 8.49 -0.48
CA ALA A 116 19.80 7.89 -1.63
C ALA A 116 18.34 7.51 -1.32
N ILE A 117 18.06 7.06 -0.10
CA ILE A 117 16.70 6.76 0.37
C ILE A 117 15.85 8.03 0.38
N LEU A 118 16.33 9.09 1.06
CA LEU A 118 15.58 10.33 1.15
C LEU A 118 15.33 10.93 -0.24
N LYS A 119 16.34 10.91 -1.12
CA LYS A 119 16.19 11.33 -2.51
C LYS A 119 15.11 10.51 -3.23
N LYS A 120 15.14 9.18 -3.16
CA LYS A 120 14.16 8.32 -3.84
C LYS A 120 12.74 8.48 -3.34
N VAL A 121 12.58 8.70 -2.03
CA VAL A 121 11.28 8.95 -1.39
C VAL A 121 10.75 10.30 -1.85
N LEU A 122 11.54 11.37 -1.73
CA LEU A 122 11.12 12.72 -2.13
C LEU A 122 10.88 12.85 -3.64
N THR A 123 11.64 12.14 -4.48
CA THR A 123 11.42 12.14 -5.93
C THR A 123 10.27 11.24 -6.38
N HIS A 124 9.59 10.55 -5.46
CA HIS A 124 8.54 9.62 -5.82
C HIS A 124 7.29 10.39 -6.28
N PRO A 125 6.74 10.12 -7.49
CA PRO A 125 5.64 10.91 -8.06
C PRO A 125 4.40 10.97 -7.15
N CYS A 126 4.04 9.87 -6.46
CA CYS A 126 2.93 9.89 -5.49
C CYS A 126 3.19 10.76 -4.24
N ILE A 127 4.45 10.92 -3.80
CA ILE A 127 4.77 11.76 -2.64
C ILE A 127 4.75 13.22 -3.06
N ILE A 128 5.34 13.55 -4.20
CA ILE A 128 5.25 14.87 -4.81
C ILE A 128 3.78 15.26 -5.03
N ALA A 129 2.96 14.34 -5.53
CA ALA A 129 1.52 14.57 -5.69
C ALA A 129 0.79 14.81 -4.36
N CYS A 130 1.18 14.11 -3.29
CA CYS A 130 0.63 14.32 -1.95
C CYS A 130 1.04 15.69 -1.38
N GLU A 131 2.28 16.11 -1.58
CA GLU A 131 2.76 17.43 -1.16
C GLU A 131 2.08 18.56 -1.94
N ILE A 132 1.98 18.44 -3.26
CA ILE A 132 1.23 19.37 -4.11
C ILE A 132 -0.24 19.41 -3.70
N GLY A 133 -0.86 18.25 -3.49
CA GLY A 133 -2.24 18.13 -3.03
C GLY A 133 -2.48 18.81 -1.69
N LEU A 134 -1.60 18.58 -0.70
CA LEU A 134 -1.68 19.26 0.60
C LEU A 134 -1.50 20.78 0.47
N LEU A 135 -0.55 21.25 -0.34
CA LEU A 135 -0.37 22.69 -0.59
C LEU A 135 -1.62 23.33 -1.23
N LEU A 136 -2.23 22.66 -2.20
CA LEU A 136 -3.49 23.11 -2.82
C LEU A 136 -4.64 23.12 -1.79
N MET A 137 -4.72 22.10 -0.92
CA MET A 137 -5.70 22.04 0.16
C MET A 137 -5.54 23.19 1.17
N PHE A 138 -4.31 23.55 1.54
CA PHE A 138 -4.06 24.67 2.46
C PHE A 138 -4.29 26.03 1.84
N THR A 139 -3.90 26.20 0.58
CA THR A 139 -4.03 27.47 -0.12
C THR A 139 -5.45 27.71 -0.64
N GLN A 140 -6.29 26.67 -0.71
CA GLN A 140 -7.65 26.69 -1.28
C GLN A 140 -7.68 27.36 -2.66
N VAL A 141 -6.56 27.31 -3.40
CA VAL A 141 -6.44 27.90 -4.73
C VAL A 141 -7.23 27.02 -5.69
N GLN A 142 -8.28 27.61 -6.27
CA GLN A 142 -9.04 26.97 -7.33
C GLN A 142 -8.15 26.80 -8.55
N LEU A 143 -8.00 25.55 -8.98
CA LEU A 143 -7.29 25.25 -10.22
C LEU A 143 -8.12 25.76 -11.41
N PRO A 144 -7.47 26.15 -12.52
CA PRO A 144 -8.20 26.51 -13.74
C PRO A 144 -9.08 25.36 -14.22
N ASP A 145 -10.29 25.66 -14.72
CA ASP A 145 -11.29 24.67 -15.18
C ASP A 145 -10.72 23.57 -16.09
N PHE A 146 -9.75 23.91 -16.94
CA PHE A 146 -9.10 22.95 -17.83
C PHE A 146 -8.31 21.88 -17.06
N LEU A 147 -7.58 22.28 -16.01
CA LEU A 147 -6.79 21.37 -15.17
C LEU A 147 -7.72 20.48 -14.35
N GLU A 148 -8.77 21.04 -13.75
CA GLU A 148 -9.74 20.28 -12.97
C GLU A 148 -10.44 19.21 -13.81
N LYS A 149 -10.94 19.56 -15.00
CA LYS A 149 -11.54 18.60 -15.94
C LYS A 149 -10.57 17.51 -16.40
N THR A 150 -9.29 17.86 -16.55
CA THR A 150 -8.25 16.89 -16.91
C THR A 150 -7.99 15.91 -15.76
N LEU A 151 -7.91 16.41 -14.52
CA LEU A 151 -7.73 15.60 -13.32
C LEU A 151 -8.93 14.68 -13.08
N ASP A 152 -10.16 15.18 -13.25
CA ASP A 152 -11.40 14.40 -13.18
C ASP A 152 -11.41 13.26 -14.20
N SER A 153 -11.07 13.56 -15.45
CA SER A 153 -11.03 12.57 -16.52
C SER A 153 -9.99 11.48 -16.24
N LEU A 154 -8.81 11.85 -15.72
CA LEU A 154 -7.76 10.90 -15.36
C LEU A 154 -8.15 10.05 -14.13
N SER A 155 -8.77 10.67 -13.12
CA SER A 155 -9.24 9.99 -11.92
C SER A 155 -10.32 8.96 -12.24
N ASN A 156 -11.29 9.30 -13.10
CA ASN A 156 -12.32 8.34 -13.52
C ASN A 156 -11.74 7.13 -14.28
N CYS A 157 -10.61 7.31 -14.98
CA CYS A 157 -9.89 6.21 -15.62
C CYS A 157 -9.17 5.28 -14.61
N ASN A 158 -8.89 5.76 -13.39
CA ASN A 158 -8.14 5.01 -12.39
C ASN A 158 -8.85 3.71 -12.02
N THR A 159 -10.17 3.73 -11.82
CA THR A 159 -10.96 2.55 -11.48
C THR A 159 -10.89 1.48 -12.57
N ALA A 160 -11.13 1.87 -13.84
CA ALA A 160 -11.08 0.95 -14.98
C ALA A 160 -9.69 0.33 -15.16
N LEU A 161 -8.64 1.13 -15.05
CA LEU A 161 -7.27 0.65 -15.14
C LEU A 161 -6.87 -0.24 -13.97
N SER A 162 -7.43 0.00 -12.79
CA SER A 162 -7.17 -0.82 -11.62
C SER A 162 -7.81 -2.20 -11.75
N MET A 163 -9.04 -2.27 -12.25
CA MET A 163 -9.66 -3.56 -12.62
C MET A 163 -8.85 -4.30 -13.69
N LEU A 164 -8.30 -3.58 -14.67
CA LEU A 164 -7.43 -4.15 -15.70
C LEU A 164 -6.12 -4.70 -15.09
N VAL A 165 -5.47 -3.95 -14.21
CA VAL A 165 -4.26 -4.40 -13.49
C VAL A 165 -4.55 -5.65 -12.66
N ILE A 166 -5.68 -5.68 -11.95
CA ILE A 166 -6.11 -6.87 -11.20
C ILE A 166 -6.30 -8.06 -12.16
N GLY A 167 -6.95 -7.85 -13.31
CA GLY A 167 -7.15 -8.88 -14.34
C GLY A 167 -5.84 -9.39 -14.95
N MET A 168 -4.86 -8.52 -15.18
CA MET A 168 -3.53 -8.93 -15.66
C MET A 168 -2.80 -9.80 -14.63
N ILE A 169 -2.84 -9.43 -13.35
CA ILE A 169 -2.24 -10.24 -12.28
C ILE A 169 -2.93 -11.61 -12.22
N LEU A 170 -4.26 -11.66 -12.42
CA LEU A 170 -5.02 -12.91 -12.48
C LEU A 170 -4.57 -13.81 -13.65
N ALA A 171 -4.33 -13.22 -14.83
CA ALA A 171 -3.89 -13.95 -16.02
C ALA A 171 -2.49 -14.57 -15.86
N GLU A 172 -1.65 -14.01 -15.00
CA GLU A 172 -0.31 -14.53 -14.71
C GLU A 172 -0.33 -15.69 -13.68
N ILE A 173 -1.49 -16.04 -13.10
CA ILE A 173 -1.60 -17.12 -12.11
C ILE A 173 -1.39 -18.49 -12.76
N LYS A 174 -0.24 -19.10 -12.50
CA LYS A 174 0.02 -20.51 -12.81
C LYS A 174 -0.33 -21.37 -11.60
N VAL A 175 -1.53 -21.94 -11.61
CA VAL A 175 -2.14 -22.68 -10.48
C VAL A 175 -1.33 -23.92 -10.04
N LYS A 176 -0.53 -24.49 -10.95
CA LYS A 176 0.10 -25.80 -10.80
C LYS A 176 1.24 -25.90 -9.77
N GLU A 177 1.69 -24.81 -9.13
CA GLU A 177 2.79 -24.87 -8.14
C GLU A 177 2.58 -23.99 -6.89
N LEU A 178 1.32 -23.73 -6.50
CA LEU A 178 0.98 -22.74 -5.46
C LEU A 178 0.81 -23.29 -4.04
N ALA A 179 0.76 -24.62 -3.85
CA ALA A 179 0.48 -25.24 -2.56
C ALA A 179 1.75 -25.44 -1.72
N ASP A 180 2.43 -24.35 -1.37
CA ASP A 180 3.51 -24.37 -0.39
C ASP A 180 2.96 -23.93 0.98
N ARG A 181 3.20 -24.74 2.03
CA ARG A 181 2.67 -24.47 3.39
C ARG A 181 3.07 -23.09 3.91
N GLU A 182 4.26 -22.62 3.50
CA GLU A 182 4.80 -21.31 3.84
C GLU A 182 4.05 -20.16 3.16
N LEU A 183 3.64 -20.33 1.89
CA LEU A 183 2.84 -19.36 1.16
C LEU A 183 1.46 -19.20 1.79
N ILE A 184 0.81 -20.32 2.15
CA ILE A 184 -0.50 -20.31 2.81
C ILE A 184 -0.41 -19.60 4.17
N THR A 185 0.58 -19.96 4.99
CA THR A 185 0.78 -19.34 6.31
C THR A 185 1.04 -17.84 6.20
N TYR A 186 1.86 -17.42 5.23
CA TYR A 186 2.12 -16.01 4.96
C TYR A 186 0.84 -15.28 4.55
N THR A 187 0.08 -15.83 3.61
CA THR A 187 -1.16 -15.23 3.08
C THR A 187 -2.18 -15.04 4.20
N ILE A 188 -2.42 -16.06 5.04
CA ILE A 188 -3.35 -15.96 6.18
C ILE A 188 -2.88 -14.89 7.17
N MET A 189 -1.60 -14.91 7.54
CA MET A 189 -1.06 -13.90 8.45
C MET A 189 -1.22 -12.48 7.88
N ARG A 190 -0.95 -12.29 6.59
CA ARG A 190 -1.00 -10.98 5.94
C ARG A 190 -2.41 -10.45 5.75
N LEU A 191 -3.30 -11.28 5.21
CA LEU A 191 -4.62 -10.88 4.73
C LEU A 191 -5.70 -10.99 5.80
N VAL A 192 -5.46 -11.72 6.89
CA VAL A 192 -6.44 -11.91 7.98
C VAL A 192 -5.89 -11.43 9.31
N VAL A 193 -4.71 -11.91 9.72
CA VAL A 193 -4.20 -11.62 11.08
C VAL A 193 -3.79 -10.17 11.24
N ILE A 194 -2.98 -9.62 10.31
CA ILE A 194 -2.55 -8.22 10.36
C ILE A 194 -3.75 -7.25 10.39
N PRO A 195 -4.72 -7.29 9.44
CA PRO A 195 -5.87 -6.39 9.47
C PRO A 195 -6.73 -6.58 10.73
N ALA A 196 -6.93 -7.81 11.22
CA ALA A 196 -7.67 -8.05 12.46
C ALA A 196 -6.97 -7.45 13.70
N VAL A 197 -5.64 -7.59 13.78
CA VAL A 197 -4.84 -7.02 14.88
C VAL A 197 -4.82 -5.49 14.84
N ILE A 198 -5.02 -4.88 13.68
CA ILE A 198 -5.13 -3.42 13.52
C ILE A 198 -6.54 -2.93 13.82
N LEU A 199 -7.56 -3.70 13.45
CA LEU A 199 -8.95 -3.35 13.71
C LEU A 199 -9.22 -3.21 15.23
N VAL A 200 -8.71 -4.12 16.06
CA VAL A 200 -8.93 -4.10 17.51
C VAL A 200 -8.49 -2.79 18.18
N PRO A 201 -7.23 -2.31 18.06
CA PRO A 201 -6.81 -1.05 18.63
C PRO A 201 -7.52 0.16 18.00
N CYS A 202 -7.85 0.12 16.71
CA CYS A 202 -8.63 1.19 16.09
C CYS A 202 -10.03 1.33 16.71
N LEU A 203 -10.70 0.20 16.98
CA LEU A 203 -11.98 0.17 17.68
C LEU A 203 -11.85 0.62 19.15
N LEU A 204 -10.79 0.21 19.84
CA LEU A 204 -10.55 0.60 21.24
C LEU A 204 -10.25 2.09 21.39
N LEU A 205 -9.53 2.68 20.44
CA LEU A 205 -9.19 4.11 20.40
C LEU A 205 -10.34 4.98 19.89
N LYS A 206 -11.47 4.38 19.45
CA LYS A 206 -12.64 5.08 18.88
C LYS A 206 -12.26 6.07 17.78
N LEU A 207 -11.36 5.65 16.90
CA LEU A 207 -10.94 6.45 15.76
C LEU A 207 -12.09 6.61 14.75
N PRO A 208 -12.09 7.66 13.92
CA PRO A 208 -13.10 7.83 12.87
C PRO A 208 -13.19 6.60 11.97
N ASP A 209 -14.42 6.17 11.65
CA ASP A 209 -14.69 4.94 10.90
C ASP A 209 -13.95 4.91 9.56
N LEU A 210 -13.85 6.06 8.89
CA LEU A 210 -13.12 6.20 7.64
C LEU A 210 -11.60 5.95 7.79
N VAL A 211 -10.98 6.49 8.85
CA VAL A 211 -9.54 6.31 9.12
C VAL A 211 -9.26 4.85 9.48
N THR A 212 -10.13 4.24 10.28
CA THR A 212 -10.08 2.82 10.63
C THR A 212 -10.24 1.95 9.38
N GLY A 213 -11.26 2.21 8.57
CA GLY A 213 -11.56 1.48 7.34
C GLY A 213 -10.40 1.50 6.35
N VAL A 214 -9.84 2.69 6.06
CA VAL A 214 -8.70 2.84 5.15
C VAL A 214 -7.46 2.15 5.72
N SER A 215 -7.17 2.28 7.01
CA SER A 215 -6.00 1.66 7.64
C SER A 215 -6.05 0.13 7.59
N VAL A 216 -7.21 -0.45 7.93
CA VAL A 216 -7.42 -1.91 7.92
C VAL A 216 -7.40 -2.44 6.49
N LEU A 217 -8.06 -1.75 5.56
CA LEU A 217 -8.07 -2.10 4.14
C LEU A 217 -6.65 -2.14 3.56
N LEU A 218 -5.86 -1.08 3.76
CA LEU A 218 -4.50 -0.99 3.23
C LEU A 218 -3.51 -1.95 3.91
N ALA A 219 -3.73 -2.27 5.19
CA ALA A 219 -2.96 -3.27 5.89
C ALA A 219 -3.28 -4.70 5.45
N GLY A 220 -4.53 -4.96 5.05
CA GLY A 220 -4.99 -6.22 4.45
C GLY A 220 -4.57 -6.42 3.00
N MET A 221 -3.75 -5.54 2.43
CA MET A 221 -3.28 -5.67 1.05
C MET A 221 -2.22 -6.77 0.89
N PRO A 222 -2.18 -7.46 -0.27
CA PRO A 222 -1.26 -8.58 -0.52
C PRO A 222 0.21 -8.14 -0.59
N ALA A 223 1.12 -9.08 -0.83
CA ALA A 223 2.54 -8.75 -0.99
C ALA A 223 2.78 -7.78 -2.15
N GLY A 224 3.63 -6.77 -1.95
CA GLY A 224 3.94 -5.80 -2.99
C GLY A 224 4.64 -6.46 -4.18
N ALA A 225 4.27 -6.07 -5.41
CA ALA A 225 4.92 -6.53 -6.64
C ALA A 225 6.44 -6.22 -6.66
N THR A 226 6.88 -5.26 -5.84
CA THR A 226 8.29 -4.93 -5.66
C THR A 226 9.10 -6.05 -5.02
N THR A 227 8.45 -7.01 -4.36
CA THR A 227 9.09 -8.18 -3.75
C THR A 227 9.73 -9.08 -4.79
N SER A 228 9.03 -9.38 -5.90
CA SER A 228 9.57 -10.22 -6.98
C SER A 228 10.68 -9.48 -7.74
N ILE A 229 10.51 -8.19 -8.01
CA ILE A 229 11.49 -7.35 -8.69
C ILE A 229 12.81 -7.29 -7.91
N LEU A 230 12.75 -7.05 -6.60
CA LEU A 230 13.96 -7.01 -5.76
C LEU A 230 14.57 -8.41 -5.58
N ALA A 231 13.76 -9.45 -5.46
CA ALA A 231 14.27 -10.82 -5.39
C ALA A 231 15.09 -11.19 -6.65
N SER A 232 14.58 -10.83 -7.83
CA SER A 232 15.28 -11.01 -9.11
C SER A 232 16.57 -10.18 -9.17
N LYS A 233 16.48 -8.89 -8.84
CA LYS A 233 17.62 -7.95 -8.89
C LYS A 233 18.77 -8.31 -7.95
N TYR A 234 18.48 -8.86 -6.78
CA TYR A 234 19.48 -9.23 -5.77
C TYR A 234 19.78 -10.74 -5.76
N HIS A 235 19.46 -11.45 -6.86
CA HIS A 235 19.73 -12.89 -7.04
C HIS A 235 19.28 -13.75 -5.83
N CYS A 236 18.13 -13.39 -5.25
CA CYS A 236 17.45 -14.16 -4.22
C CYS A 236 16.49 -15.17 -4.89
N ASP A 237 15.66 -15.84 -4.09
CA ASP A 237 14.67 -16.81 -4.59
C ASP A 237 13.52 -16.07 -5.34
N GLU A 238 13.78 -15.72 -6.60
CA GLU A 238 12.85 -15.03 -7.50
C GLU A 238 11.58 -15.83 -7.74
N LYS A 239 11.71 -17.15 -7.95
CA LYS A 239 10.57 -18.04 -8.15
C LYS A 239 9.64 -18.00 -6.94
N PHE A 240 10.19 -18.03 -5.73
CA PHE A 240 9.41 -17.90 -4.51
C PHE A 240 8.80 -16.50 -4.36
N GLY A 241 9.54 -15.43 -4.64
CA GLY A 241 9.04 -14.05 -4.58
C GLY A 241 7.86 -13.80 -5.51
N THR A 242 7.91 -14.30 -6.74
CA THR A 242 6.80 -14.23 -7.70
C THR A 242 5.62 -15.06 -7.24
N LYS A 243 5.83 -16.30 -6.77
CA LYS A 243 4.75 -17.13 -6.21
C LYS A 243 4.06 -16.44 -5.03
N LEU A 244 4.81 -15.80 -4.14
CA LEU A 244 4.29 -15.06 -2.99
C LEU A 244 3.35 -13.92 -3.40
N VAL A 245 3.76 -13.11 -4.37
CA VAL A 245 2.96 -11.97 -4.86
C VAL A 245 1.70 -12.46 -5.55
N VAL A 246 1.83 -13.42 -6.46
CA VAL A 246 0.71 -13.96 -7.24
C VAL A 246 -0.30 -14.66 -6.33
N PHE A 247 0.17 -15.52 -5.41
CA PHE A 247 -0.69 -16.27 -4.50
C PHE A 247 -1.43 -15.36 -3.51
N SER A 248 -0.72 -14.42 -2.86
CA SER A 248 -1.37 -13.48 -1.94
C SER A 248 -2.34 -12.54 -2.66
N THR A 249 -2.04 -12.13 -3.89
CA THR A 249 -2.95 -11.30 -4.68
C THR A 249 -4.20 -12.07 -5.09
N ALA A 250 -4.08 -13.34 -5.46
CA ALA A 250 -5.23 -14.18 -5.77
C ALA A 250 -6.18 -14.33 -4.56
N PHE A 251 -5.65 -14.61 -3.37
CA PHE A 251 -6.47 -14.66 -2.14
C PHE A 251 -7.06 -13.30 -1.76
N SER A 252 -6.34 -12.21 -2.07
CA SER A 252 -6.83 -10.86 -1.82
C SER A 252 -8.12 -10.52 -2.56
N LEU A 253 -8.40 -11.18 -3.69
CA LEU A 253 -9.66 -11.01 -4.42
C LEU A 253 -10.89 -11.40 -3.60
N ILE A 254 -10.73 -12.30 -2.63
CA ILE A 254 -11.82 -12.72 -1.75
C ILE A 254 -11.74 -11.93 -0.44
N THR A 255 -10.55 -11.78 0.14
CA THR A 255 -10.43 -11.13 1.45
C THR A 255 -10.66 -9.62 1.40
N ILE A 256 -10.26 -8.93 0.32
CA ILE A 256 -10.45 -7.47 0.19
C ILE A 256 -11.95 -7.12 0.17
N PRO A 257 -12.82 -7.75 -0.66
CA PRO A 257 -14.26 -7.52 -0.58
C PRO A 257 -14.86 -7.87 0.77
N VAL A 258 -14.43 -8.96 1.41
CA VAL A 258 -14.91 -9.35 2.75
C VAL A 258 -14.56 -8.28 3.78
N TRP A 259 -13.32 -7.78 3.78
CA TRP A 259 -12.93 -6.68 4.65
C TRP A 259 -13.68 -5.40 4.32
N SER A 260 -13.88 -5.08 3.03
CA SER A 260 -14.67 -3.93 2.62
C SER A 260 -16.08 -4.00 3.20
N MET A 261 -16.78 -5.14 3.05
CA MET A 261 -18.12 -5.35 3.60
C MET A 261 -18.20 -5.30 5.13
N LEU A 262 -17.11 -5.59 5.82
CA LEU A 262 -17.04 -5.50 7.29
C LEU A 262 -16.77 -4.08 7.78
N LEU A 263 -16.20 -3.22 6.92
CA LEU A 263 -15.74 -1.87 7.27
C LEU A 263 -16.67 -0.75 6.74
N THR A 264 -17.59 -1.07 5.84
CA THR A 264 -18.69 -0.21 5.34
C THR A 264 -20.03 -0.68 5.87
#